data_AF-A0A0H2RXL4-F1
#
_entry.id   AF-A0A0H2RXL4-F1
#
_cell.length_a   1.000
_cell.length_b   1.000
_cell.length_c   1.000
_cell.angle_alpha   90.00
_cell.angle_beta   90.00
_cell.angle_gamma   90.00
#
_symmetry.space_group_name_H-M   'P 1'
#
loop_
_entity.id
_entity.type
_entity.pdbx_description
1 polymer ?
#
loop_
_entity_poly.entity_id
_entity_poly.type
_entity_poly.pdbx_seq_one_letter_code
_entity_poly.pdbx_strand_id
1 'polypeptide(L)'
;VRPPNGDPRDYLSWAPYHWPDCNWCANPRTHLSTGTNVTRNGTETWTTCPYVVRDGKLNPDVRILNGVNAVADVTQSVLYNALAAILVPTSANAKTYAKNAATFIQIFFLDPKAGVYPELQYGQLIRGPGKEVGQYLGILDFRGMVKVANAIQLMRNAKIPDWTTTLDSQMVAWSNKYVQWLTTSDLGKQAGSAPNNHGSFYANQVAAINILVGDADGARTALQTYFQNQFKDQIAASGEQPFEAVRTRPYHYRCFNLEAMITNAKLGDYLGVDFWTARSKYGATIQTALDYTMALNPGKESIVDIFPHVEAVAAVYGDPTGKYAAFLTKNFPAYASATYYFYDQPEAFNVSPTSSSKGGKEVLDATEPHQLLEEGGHPVADEVTTTAKPPQGGSDDDPDDPLPAPTISFACPAAFATGTEVQLDDGIYVTCDELKPFYGYVEEEDS
;
A
#
# COMPACT_ATOMS: atom_id res chain seq x y z
N VAL A 1 23.81 14.27 5.26
CA VAL A 1 23.45 14.46 3.83
C VAL A 1 22.23 15.36 3.76
N ARG A 2 22.21 16.32 2.82
CA ARG A 2 21.05 17.18 2.56
C ARG A 2 20.49 16.88 1.17
N PRO A 3 19.22 17.23 0.88
CA PRO A 3 18.70 17.20 -0.48
C PRO A 3 19.53 18.08 -1.43
N PRO A 4 19.48 17.85 -2.75
CA PRO A 4 20.21 18.62 -3.75
C PRO A 4 20.05 20.14 -3.65
N ASN A 5 18.87 20.64 -3.28
CA ASN A 5 18.62 22.08 -3.09
C ASN A 5 19.19 22.66 -1.77
N GLY A 6 19.70 21.80 -0.89
CA GLY A 6 20.28 22.18 0.41
C GLY A 6 19.27 22.49 1.53
N ASP A 7 17.96 22.43 1.27
CA ASP A 7 16.92 22.66 2.30
C ASP A 7 16.72 21.38 3.13
N PRO A 8 16.96 21.39 4.45
CA PRO A 8 16.82 20.19 5.28
C PRO A 8 15.36 19.75 5.51
N ARG A 9 14.36 20.54 5.10
CA ARG A 9 12.93 20.23 5.25
C ARG A 9 12.38 19.41 4.08
N ASP A 10 13.10 19.38 2.97
CA ASP A 10 12.77 18.50 1.86
C ASP A 10 13.04 17.04 2.22
N TYR A 11 12.05 16.18 1.99
CA TYR A 11 12.20 14.75 2.27
C TYR A 11 13.25 14.14 1.35
N LEU A 12 14.27 13.52 1.96
CA LEU A 12 15.30 12.78 1.24
C LEU A 12 15.28 11.32 1.66
N SER A 13 15.16 10.46 0.66
CA SER A 13 15.46 9.06 0.80
C SER A 13 16.18 8.56 -0.44
N TRP A 14 16.69 7.35 -0.29
CA TRP A 14 17.65 6.73 -1.17
C TRP A 14 16.98 5.55 -1.87
N ALA A 15 17.11 5.46 -3.20
CA ALA A 15 16.63 4.31 -3.96
C ALA A 15 17.20 3.01 -3.36
N PRO A 16 16.38 2.03 -2.97
CA PRO A 16 16.82 0.95 -2.10
C PRO A 16 17.70 -0.11 -2.77
N TYR A 17 17.54 -0.31 -4.08
CA TYR A 17 18.19 -1.38 -4.84
C TYR A 17 19.38 -0.92 -5.68
N HIS A 18 19.86 0.31 -5.45
CA HIS A 18 20.98 0.88 -6.18
C HIS A 18 22.31 0.60 -5.48
N TRP A 19 23.28 0.08 -6.22
CA TRP A 19 24.63 -0.24 -5.74
C TRP A 19 25.70 0.52 -6.52
N PRO A 20 26.80 0.96 -5.88
CA PRO A 20 27.86 1.69 -6.57
C PRO A 20 28.55 0.82 -7.64
N ASP A 21 28.79 1.40 -8.81
CA ASP A 21 29.44 0.76 -9.97
C ASP A 21 30.66 1.57 -10.43
N CYS A 22 31.73 1.49 -9.63
CA CYS A 22 33.00 2.14 -9.94
C CYS A 22 34.16 1.15 -9.82
N ASN A 23 35.11 1.25 -10.75
CA ASN A 23 36.32 0.42 -10.76
C ASN A 23 37.24 0.62 -9.53
N TRP A 24 37.11 1.75 -8.83
CA TRP A 24 37.82 2.05 -7.58
C TRP A 24 37.06 1.60 -6.33
N CYS A 25 35.83 1.09 -6.47
CA CYS A 25 35.13 0.33 -5.45
C CYS A 25 35.54 -1.15 -5.56
N ALA A 26 36.74 -1.47 -5.06
CA ALA A 26 37.36 -2.79 -5.18
C ALA A 26 36.52 -3.93 -4.57
N ASN A 27 35.54 -3.62 -3.71
CA ASN A 27 34.59 -4.59 -3.19
C ASN A 27 33.23 -3.90 -2.87
N PRO A 28 32.18 -4.07 -3.70
CA PRO A 28 30.93 -3.30 -3.61
C PRO A 28 30.13 -3.54 -2.32
N ARG A 29 30.52 -4.52 -1.50
CA ARG A 29 29.89 -4.80 -0.18
C ARG A 29 30.58 -4.13 1.01
N THR A 30 31.87 -3.77 0.92
CA THR A 30 32.67 -3.38 2.12
C THR A 30 32.92 -1.88 2.26
N HIS A 31 32.56 -1.05 1.29
CA HIS A 31 32.77 0.41 1.36
C HIS A 31 31.59 1.18 1.98
N LEU A 32 30.63 0.50 2.61
CA LEU A 32 29.31 1.07 2.93
C LEU A 32 28.89 0.98 4.41
N SER A 33 29.79 0.59 5.33
CA SER A 33 29.40 0.28 6.72
C SER A 33 30.07 1.15 7.81
N THR A 34 31.21 1.77 7.55
CA THR A 34 31.89 2.57 8.58
C THR A 34 31.71 4.04 8.26
N GLY A 35 31.15 4.83 9.19
CA GLY A 35 30.92 6.28 9.10
C GLY A 35 32.18 7.15 8.92
N THR A 36 33.19 6.63 8.24
CA THR A 36 34.48 7.21 7.86
C THR A 36 34.75 6.98 6.36
N ASN A 37 33.72 6.80 5.52
CA ASN A 37 33.82 6.53 4.08
C ASN A 37 34.23 7.77 3.26
N VAL A 38 35.35 8.34 3.66
CA VAL A 38 36.16 9.24 2.87
C VAL A 38 37.01 8.32 1.98
N THR A 39 36.89 8.44 0.65
CA THR A 39 37.89 7.82 -0.24
C THR A 39 39.29 8.29 0.17
N ARG A 40 40.35 7.64 -0.32
CA ARG A 40 41.75 8.08 -0.11
C ARG A 40 42.00 9.58 -0.46
N ASN A 41 41.04 10.22 -1.15
CA ASN A 41 41.04 11.61 -1.62
C ASN A 41 39.88 12.51 -1.11
N GLY A 42 39.14 12.15 -0.05
CA GLY A 42 38.19 13.13 0.53
C GLY A 42 36.75 13.10 0.01
N THR A 43 36.39 12.26 -0.97
CA THR A 43 35.09 12.30 -1.66
C THR A 43 34.15 11.17 -1.25
N GLU A 44 32.87 11.49 -1.06
CA GLU A 44 31.82 10.55 -0.63
C GLU A 44 31.32 9.71 -1.81
N THR A 45 31.33 8.36 -1.68
CA THR A 45 30.94 7.42 -2.76
C THR A 45 29.56 7.71 -3.36
N TRP A 46 28.60 8.16 -2.56
CA TRP A 46 27.24 8.49 -3.01
C TRP A 46 27.13 9.79 -3.83
N THR A 47 28.23 10.54 -4.00
CA THR A 47 28.28 11.75 -4.85
C THR A 47 29.05 11.54 -6.15
N THR A 48 30.08 10.70 -6.14
CA THR A 48 31.03 10.58 -7.26
C THR A 48 30.92 9.27 -8.03
N CYS A 49 30.30 8.23 -7.46
CA CYS A 49 30.15 6.95 -8.12
C CYS A 49 28.80 6.81 -8.83
N PRO A 50 28.72 6.37 -10.09
CA PRO A 50 27.47 5.90 -10.67
C PRO A 50 26.90 4.71 -9.90
N TYR A 51 25.58 4.54 -9.91
CA TYR A 51 24.89 3.43 -9.26
C TYR A 51 24.09 2.61 -10.28
N VAL A 52 24.02 1.30 -10.06
CA VAL A 52 23.26 0.34 -10.88
C VAL A 52 22.26 -0.44 -10.03
N VAL A 53 21.15 -0.84 -10.66
CA VAL A 53 20.04 -1.54 -10.01
C VAL A 53 20.40 -3.01 -9.72
N ARG A 54 19.97 -3.51 -8.56
CA ARG A 54 19.99 -4.94 -8.19
C ARG A 54 18.70 -5.30 -7.46
N ASP A 55 17.69 -5.74 -8.22
CA ASP A 55 16.35 -6.03 -7.67
C ASP A 55 16.39 -6.93 -6.44
N GLY A 56 15.59 -6.59 -5.43
CA GLY A 56 15.49 -7.31 -4.16
C GLY A 56 16.76 -7.31 -3.30
N LYS A 57 17.85 -6.64 -3.72
CA LYS A 57 19.11 -6.52 -2.96
C LYS A 57 19.22 -5.13 -2.33
N LEU A 58 18.69 -4.99 -1.12
CA LEU A 58 18.76 -3.75 -0.36
C LEU A 58 20.22 -3.31 -0.15
N ASN A 59 20.57 -2.12 -0.62
CA ASN A 59 21.83 -1.49 -0.27
C ASN A 59 21.73 -0.92 1.17
N PRO A 60 22.58 -1.32 2.13
CA PRO A 60 22.47 -0.90 3.52
C PRO A 60 22.68 0.62 3.74
N ASP A 61 23.33 1.33 2.80
CA ASP A 61 23.58 2.77 2.93
C ASP A 61 22.30 3.62 2.89
N VAL A 62 21.16 3.04 2.49
CA VAL A 62 19.82 3.64 2.65
C VAL A 62 19.55 4.07 4.10
N ARG A 63 20.20 3.40 5.07
CA ARG A 63 20.05 3.66 6.51
C ARG A 63 20.96 4.77 7.01
N ILE A 64 21.86 5.31 6.18
CA ILE A 64 22.63 6.53 6.51
C ILE A 64 21.70 7.74 6.54
N LEU A 65 20.64 7.72 5.72
CA LEU A 65 19.59 8.72 5.79
C LEU A 65 18.56 8.33 6.83
N ASN A 66 18.19 9.30 7.67
CA ASN A 66 17.13 9.09 8.65
C ASN A 66 15.73 9.07 8.03
N GLY A 67 15.53 9.60 6.81
CA GLY A 67 14.21 9.87 6.23
C GLY A 67 13.24 8.68 6.26
N VAL A 68 13.65 7.53 5.72
CA VAL A 68 12.80 6.31 5.64
C VAL A 68 12.46 5.77 7.03
N ASN A 69 13.45 5.73 7.93
CA ASN A 69 13.21 5.26 9.29
C ASN A 69 12.34 6.26 10.07
N ALA A 70 12.58 7.56 9.92
CA ALA A 70 11.85 8.60 10.62
C ALA A 70 10.37 8.64 10.21
N VAL A 71 10.03 8.53 8.93
CA VAL A 71 8.63 8.48 8.50
C VAL A 71 7.93 7.20 8.98
N ALA A 72 8.62 6.05 8.94
CA ALA A 72 8.08 4.81 9.48
C ALA A 72 7.85 4.90 11.00
N ASP A 73 8.83 5.41 11.74
CA ASP A 73 8.78 5.55 13.20
C ASP A 73 7.72 6.56 13.63
N VAL A 74 7.62 7.73 12.97
CA VAL A 74 6.64 8.77 13.33
C VAL A 74 5.23 8.28 13.05
N THR A 75 4.95 7.73 11.86
CA THR A 75 3.61 7.23 11.51
C THR A 75 3.16 6.12 12.47
N GLN A 76 4.08 5.23 12.86
CA GLN A 76 3.81 4.16 13.82
C GLN A 76 3.62 4.68 15.25
N SER A 77 4.50 5.57 15.69
CA SER A 77 4.50 6.11 17.05
C SER A 77 3.27 6.97 17.31
N VAL A 78 2.86 7.78 16.34
CA VAL A 78 1.65 8.60 16.43
C VAL A 78 0.41 7.73 16.64
N LEU A 79 0.23 6.67 15.84
CA LEU A 79 -0.90 5.76 15.98
C LEU A 79 -0.90 5.03 17.33
N TYR A 80 0.24 4.44 17.73
CA TYR A 80 0.31 3.68 18.98
C TYR A 80 0.14 4.56 20.21
N ASN A 81 0.68 5.79 20.22
CA ASN A 81 0.48 6.70 21.34
C ASN A 81 -0.98 7.19 21.41
N ALA A 82 -1.63 7.47 20.28
CA ALA A 82 -3.05 7.82 20.25
C ALA A 82 -3.93 6.67 20.78
N LEU A 83 -3.69 5.43 20.32
CA LEU A 83 -4.40 4.24 20.81
C LEU A 83 -4.15 4.01 22.30
N ALA A 84 -2.90 4.09 22.76
CA ALA A 84 -2.58 3.90 24.18
C ALA A 84 -3.26 4.95 25.07
N ALA A 85 -3.33 6.21 24.63
CA ALA A 85 -4.05 7.26 25.37
C ALA A 85 -5.54 6.96 25.54
N ILE A 86 -6.16 6.30 24.56
CA ILE A 86 -7.60 5.99 24.53
C ILE A 86 -7.92 4.66 25.24
N LEU A 87 -7.10 3.63 25.04
CA LEU A 87 -7.37 2.28 25.53
C LEU A 87 -7.00 2.10 27.01
N VAL A 88 -6.03 2.85 27.53
CA VAL A 88 -5.64 2.80 28.95
C VAL A 88 -5.70 4.19 29.61
N PRO A 89 -6.88 4.85 29.62
CA PRO A 89 -7.00 6.25 30.04
C PRO A 89 -6.74 6.48 31.54
N THR A 90 -6.83 5.42 32.35
CA THR A 90 -6.52 5.43 33.79
C THR A 90 -5.05 5.15 34.10
N SER A 91 -4.23 4.81 33.10
CA SER A 91 -2.80 4.62 33.27
C SER A 91 -2.13 5.92 33.71
N ALA A 92 -1.14 5.81 34.60
CA ALA A 92 -0.29 6.96 34.99
C ALA A 92 0.40 7.62 33.77
N ASN A 93 0.56 6.87 32.66
CA ASN A 93 1.20 7.34 31.43
C ASN A 93 0.22 7.88 30.38
N ALA A 94 -1.10 7.84 30.61
CA ALA A 94 -2.10 8.21 29.58
C ALA A 94 -1.87 9.63 29.01
N LYS A 95 -1.56 10.60 29.88
CA LYS A 95 -1.21 11.97 29.48
C LYS A 95 0.08 12.03 28.66
N THR A 96 1.08 11.21 28.98
CA THR A 96 2.34 11.13 28.23
C THR A 96 2.10 10.60 26.83
N TYR A 97 1.27 9.56 26.67
CA TYR A 97 0.92 9.02 25.35
C TYR A 97 0.20 10.06 24.49
N ALA A 98 -0.85 10.70 25.01
CA ALA A 98 -1.57 11.76 24.30
C ALA A 98 -0.64 12.88 23.83
N LYS A 99 0.21 13.38 24.74
CA LYS A 99 1.19 14.43 24.44
C LYS A 99 2.20 14.00 23.38
N ASN A 100 2.71 12.76 23.45
CA ASN A 100 3.67 12.24 22.48
C ASN A 100 3.09 12.20 21.08
N ALA A 101 1.85 11.73 20.91
CA ALA A 101 1.19 11.67 19.60
C ALA A 101 1.12 13.06 18.94
N ALA A 102 0.65 14.07 19.68
CA ALA A 102 0.59 15.46 19.20
C ALA A 102 2.00 16.03 18.92
N THR A 103 2.97 15.76 19.79
CA THR A 103 4.36 16.27 19.67
C THR A 103 5.06 15.70 18.44
N PHE A 104 4.90 14.41 18.13
CA PHE A 104 5.51 13.81 16.94
C PHE A 104 4.94 14.39 15.65
N ILE A 105 3.63 14.64 15.58
CA ILE A 105 3.04 15.33 14.42
C ILE A 105 3.59 16.76 14.31
N GLN A 106 3.63 17.49 15.43
CA GLN A 106 4.15 18.86 15.45
C GLN A 106 5.59 18.93 14.94
N ILE A 107 6.48 18.07 15.43
CA ILE A 107 7.89 18.09 15.07
C ILE A 107 8.10 17.67 13.62
N PHE A 108 7.49 16.56 13.19
CA PHE A 108 7.78 15.96 11.89
C PHE A 108 7.12 16.70 10.73
N PHE A 109 5.90 17.22 10.91
CA PHE A 109 5.14 17.84 9.81
C PHE A 109 5.04 19.37 9.92
N LEU A 110 4.88 19.90 11.14
CA LEU A 110 4.39 21.28 11.34
C LEU A 110 5.47 22.26 11.81
N ASP A 111 6.62 21.76 12.29
CA ASP A 111 7.70 22.62 12.76
C ASP A 111 8.21 23.49 11.60
N PRO A 112 8.23 24.83 11.74
CA PRO A 112 8.60 25.71 10.64
C PRO A 112 10.07 25.59 10.21
N LYS A 113 10.94 25.02 11.06
CA LYS A 113 12.38 24.83 10.82
C LYS A 113 12.73 23.38 10.46
N ALA A 114 12.00 22.41 10.99
CA ALA A 114 12.33 20.99 10.85
C ALA A 114 11.24 20.12 10.22
N GLY A 115 10.00 20.63 10.13
CA GLY A 115 8.87 19.90 9.59
C GLY A 115 9.01 19.69 8.09
N VAL A 116 8.77 18.46 7.67
CA VAL A 116 8.88 18.03 6.27
C VAL A 116 7.91 18.82 5.40
N TYR A 117 8.34 19.23 4.21
CA TYR A 117 7.42 19.84 3.25
C TYR A 117 6.36 18.82 2.79
N PRO A 118 5.17 19.30 2.40
CA PRO A 118 4.10 18.45 1.87
C PRO A 118 4.38 18.04 0.41
N GLU A 119 5.57 17.51 0.14
CA GLU A 119 6.00 17.00 -1.17
C GLU A 119 7.19 16.02 -1.05
N LEU A 120 7.39 15.17 -2.05
CA LEU A 120 8.43 14.12 -2.05
C LEU A 120 9.34 14.23 -3.28
N GLN A 121 9.80 15.45 -3.59
CA GLN A 121 10.64 15.74 -4.75
C GLN A 121 11.94 14.92 -4.78
N TYR A 122 12.47 14.54 -3.62
CA TYR A 122 13.73 13.80 -3.49
C TYR A 122 13.56 12.42 -2.83
N GLY A 123 12.33 11.88 -2.86
CA GLY A 123 12.06 10.51 -2.46
C GLY A 123 12.76 9.51 -3.40
N GLN A 124 13.45 8.53 -2.82
CA GLN A 124 14.21 7.49 -3.50
C GLN A 124 15.16 8.03 -4.59
N LEU A 125 15.91 9.09 -4.25
CA LEU A 125 16.97 9.61 -5.10
C LEU A 125 18.02 8.52 -5.38
N ILE A 126 18.40 8.40 -6.65
CA ILE A 126 19.53 7.58 -7.07
C ILE A 126 20.81 8.34 -6.73
N ARG A 127 21.73 7.67 -6.05
CA ARG A 127 23.01 8.26 -5.67
C ARG A 127 23.92 8.38 -6.89
N GLY A 128 24.95 9.21 -6.78
CA GLY A 128 25.92 9.44 -7.83
C GLY A 128 25.66 10.69 -8.67
N PRO A 129 26.52 10.95 -9.66
CA PRO A 129 26.44 12.15 -10.47
C PRO A 129 25.21 12.13 -11.40
N GLY A 130 24.65 13.32 -11.67
CA GLY A 130 23.68 13.53 -12.74
C GLY A 130 22.21 13.30 -12.39
N LYS A 131 21.88 12.94 -11.14
CA LYS A 131 20.50 12.83 -10.66
C LYS A 131 20.25 13.85 -9.57
N GLU A 132 19.41 14.83 -9.88
CA GLU A 132 19.11 15.96 -8.98
C GLU A 132 17.67 15.94 -8.47
N VAL A 133 16.85 14.98 -8.89
CA VAL A 133 15.44 14.78 -8.49
C VAL A 133 15.23 13.31 -8.18
N GLY A 134 14.36 13.03 -7.21
CA GLY A 134 13.94 11.68 -6.82
C GLY A 134 13.07 10.99 -7.87
N GLN A 135 12.35 9.96 -7.42
CA GLN A 135 11.56 9.08 -8.27
C GLN A 135 10.12 8.97 -7.77
N TYR A 136 9.20 8.65 -8.67
CA TYR A 136 7.80 8.41 -8.29
C TYR A 136 7.67 7.27 -7.28
N LEU A 137 8.58 6.29 -7.34
CA LEU A 137 8.69 5.17 -6.42
C LEU A 137 8.84 5.63 -4.96
N GLY A 138 9.47 6.80 -4.74
CA GLY A 138 9.66 7.39 -3.41
C GLY A 138 8.38 7.83 -2.71
N ILE A 139 7.26 7.96 -3.44
CA ILE A 139 5.94 8.18 -2.82
C ILE A 139 5.56 7.02 -1.89
N LEU A 140 6.06 5.81 -2.15
CA LEU A 140 5.83 4.63 -1.31
C LEU A 140 6.40 4.78 0.11
N ASP A 141 7.38 5.66 0.32
CA ASP A 141 7.96 5.89 1.64
C ASP A 141 6.93 6.49 2.62
N PHE A 142 5.95 7.24 2.11
CA PHE A 142 4.87 7.85 2.89
C PHE A 142 3.62 6.96 3.00
N ARG A 143 3.67 5.68 2.62
CA ARG A 143 2.52 4.74 2.76
C ARG A 143 1.93 4.69 4.17
N GLY A 144 2.71 5.00 5.21
CA GLY A 144 2.27 5.08 6.59
C GLY A 144 1.32 6.25 6.92
N MET A 145 1.06 7.18 5.99
CA MET A 145 0.17 8.32 6.22
C MET A 145 -1.26 7.92 6.62
N VAL A 146 -1.73 6.74 6.22
CA VAL A 146 -3.00 6.17 6.71
C VAL A 146 -3.03 6.04 8.24
N LYS A 147 -1.89 5.72 8.87
CA LYS A 147 -1.76 5.63 10.34
C LYS A 147 -1.89 7.01 10.99
N VAL A 148 -1.33 8.05 10.37
CA VAL A 148 -1.44 9.44 10.84
C VAL A 148 -2.88 9.93 10.74
N ALA A 149 -3.54 9.70 9.60
CA ALA A 149 -4.95 10.04 9.43
C ALA A 149 -5.83 9.36 10.50
N ASN A 150 -5.68 8.05 10.70
CA ASN A 150 -6.41 7.30 11.73
C ASN A 150 -6.13 7.83 13.14
N ALA A 151 -4.88 8.09 13.50
CA ALA A 151 -4.53 8.63 14.81
C ALA A 151 -5.19 9.99 15.09
N ILE A 152 -5.21 10.88 14.09
CA ILE A 152 -5.84 12.19 14.22
C ILE A 152 -7.36 12.03 14.39
N GLN A 153 -8.00 11.18 13.59
CA GLN A 153 -9.44 10.90 13.73
C GLN A 153 -9.78 10.34 15.12
N LEU A 154 -8.95 9.44 15.64
CA LEU A 154 -9.08 8.91 17.00
C LEU A 154 -8.94 10.01 18.05
N MET A 155 -7.91 10.86 17.96
CA MET A 155 -7.69 11.97 18.89
C MET A 155 -8.80 13.01 18.84
N ARG A 156 -9.32 13.34 17.65
CA ARG A 156 -10.50 14.20 17.43
C ARG A 156 -11.72 13.63 18.16
N ASN A 157 -12.06 12.37 17.90
CA ASN A 157 -13.24 11.71 18.46
C ASN A 157 -13.16 11.58 19.99
N ALA A 158 -11.99 11.17 20.50
CA ALA A 158 -11.74 11.05 21.93
C ALA A 158 -11.54 12.41 22.65
N LYS A 159 -11.55 13.52 21.92
CA LYS A 159 -11.33 14.88 22.44
C LYS A 159 -10.05 14.99 23.27
N ILE A 160 -8.96 14.42 22.76
CA ILE A 160 -7.65 14.43 23.43
C ILE A 160 -7.19 15.88 23.61
N PRO A 161 -6.96 16.38 24.84
CA PRO A 161 -6.66 17.80 25.07
C PRO A 161 -5.38 18.30 24.38
N ASP A 162 -4.37 17.44 24.25
CA ASP A 162 -3.11 17.75 23.58
C ASP A 162 -3.29 17.93 22.05
N TRP A 163 -4.35 17.38 21.46
CA TRP A 163 -4.71 17.59 20.06
C TRP A 163 -5.58 18.84 19.90
N THR A 164 -4.92 20.00 19.96
CA THR A 164 -5.58 21.31 19.92
C THR A 164 -6.17 21.64 18.55
N THR A 165 -7.16 22.53 18.50
CA THR A 165 -7.74 23.05 17.25
C THR A 165 -6.71 23.72 16.34
N THR A 166 -5.68 24.34 16.90
CA THR A 166 -4.56 24.93 16.15
C THR A 166 -3.72 23.87 15.46
N LEU A 167 -3.31 22.81 16.17
CA LEU A 167 -2.55 21.70 15.58
C LEU A 167 -3.38 20.99 14.50
N ASP A 168 -4.67 20.79 14.76
CA ASP A 168 -5.58 20.19 13.80
C ASP A 168 -5.66 21.00 12.50
N SER A 169 -5.89 22.31 12.61
CA SER A 169 -5.98 23.21 11.45
C SER A 169 -4.67 23.27 10.65
N GLN A 170 -3.53 23.24 11.34
CA GLN A 170 -2.20 23.22 10.70
C GLN A 170 -1.96 21.90 9.96
N MET A 171 -2.36 20.77 10.55
CA MET A 171 -2.23 19.47 9.90
C MET A 171 -3.16 19.33 8.70
N VAL A 172 -4.41 19.80 8.79
CA VAL A 172 -5.33 19.88 7.65
C VAL A 172 -4.74 20.73 6.53
N ALA A 173 -4.14 21.88 6.86
CA ALA A 173 -3.48 22.74 5.86
C ALA A 173 -2.26 22.06 5.20
N TRP A 174 -1.44 21.34 5.96
CA TRP A 174 -0.32 20.56 5.44
C TRP A 174 -0.83 19.43 4.50
N SER A 175 -1.85 18.70 4.94
CA SER A 175 -2.48 17.60 4.19
C SER A 175 -3.12 18.05 2.89
N ASN A 176 -3.81 19.20 2.87
CA ASN A 176 -4.38 19.77 1.65
C ASN A 176 -3.28 20.09 0.61
N LYS A 177 -2.15 20.64 1.05
CA LYS A 177 -1.01 20.88 0.15
C LYS A 177 -0.42 19.58 -0.37
N TYR A 178 -0.31 18.56 0.49
CA TYR A 178 0.28 17.28 0.11
C TYR A 178 -0.59 16.53 -0.90
N VAL A 179 -1.90 16.44 -0.69
CA VAL A 179 -2.79 15.79 -1.66
C VAL A 179 -2.85 16.56 -2.98
N GLN A 180 -2.81 17.90 -2.94
CA GLN A 180 -2.68 18.71 -4.14
C GLN A 180 -1.39 18.39 -4.90
N TRP A 181 -0.24 18.36 -4.22
CA TRP A 181 1.03 17.99 -4.85
C TRP A 181 1.00 16.56 -5.40
N LEU A 182 0.48 15.61 -4.63
CA LEU A 182 0.44 14.19 -4.97
C LEU A 182 -0.45 13.89 -6.20
N THR A 183 -1.48 14.70 -6.44
CA THR A 183 -2.41 14.52 -7.57
C THR A 183 -2.03 15.34 -8.81
N THR A 184 -1.18 16.38 -8.66
CA THR A 184 -0.86 17.29 -9.76
C THR A 184 0.59 17.23 -10.24
N SER A 185 1.53 16.81 -9.40
CA SER A 185 2.95 16.67 -9.76
C SER A 185 3.20 15.51 -10.73
N ASP A 186 4.27 15.60 -11.51
CA ASP A 186 4.65 14.53 -12.45
C ASP A 186 5.01 13.23 -11.72
N LEU A 187 5.71 13.32 -10.59
CA LEU A 187 6.00 12.16 -9.73
C LEU A 187 4.71 11.54 -9.19
N GLY A 188 3.77 12.37 -8.72
CA GLY A 188 2.46 11.95 -8.25
C GLY A 188 1.65 11.22 -9.32
N LYS A 189 1.55 11.78 -10.52
CA LYS A 189 0.84 11.17 -11.65
C LYS A 189 1.48 9.85 -12.08
N GLN A 190 2.81 9.76 -12.12
CA GLN A 190 3.51 8.52 -12.42
C GLN A 190 3.22 7.43 -11.38
N ALA A 191 3.31 7.75 -10.09
CA ALA A 191 2.95 6.79 -9.03
C ALA A 191 1.48 6.37 -9.10
N GLY A 192 0.58 7.32 -9.38
CA GLY A 192 -0.83 7.05 -9.60
C GLY A 192 -1.09 6.13 -10.79
N SER A 193 -0.24 6.12 -11.81
CA SER A 193 -0.36 5.22 -12.97
C SER A 193 0.33 3.85 -12.82
N ALA A 194 1.10 3.63 -11.75
CA ALA A 194 1.88 2.41 -11.60
C ALA A 194 0.97 1.16 -11.50
N PRO A 195 1.24 0.09 -12.27
CA PRO A 195 0.33 -1.06 -12.35
C PRO A 195 0.46 -2.05 -11.20
N ASN A 196 1.51 -1.94 -10.40
CA ASN A 196 1.83 -2.83 -9.29
C ASN A 196 1.50 -2.18 -7.94
N ASN A 197 2.03 -2.73 -6.85
CA ASN A 197 1.85 -2.26 -5.48
C ASN A 197 2.05 -0.74 -5.27
N HIS A 198 2.88 -0.07 -6.09
CA HIS A 198 3.05 1.39 -6.00
C HIS A 198 1.74 2.14 -6.28
N GLY A 199 0.97 1.74 -7.29
CA GLY A 199 -0.33 2.35 -7.60
C GLY A 199 -1.37 2.04 -6.52
N SER A 200 -1.33 0.82 -5.96
CA SER A 200 -2.18 0.40 -4.84
C SER A 200 -1.94 1.27 -3.60
N PHE A 201 -0.68 1.53 -3.24
CA PHE A 201 -0.32 2.40 -2.12
C PHE A 201 -0.50 3.89 -2.41
N TYR A 202 -0.48 4.32 -3.67
CA TYR A 202 -0.85 5.69 -4.05
C TYR A 202 -2.31 5.97 -3.68
N ALA A 203 -3.22 5.07 -4.06
CA ALA A 203 -4.65 5.19 -3.75
C ALA A 203 -4.91 5.26 -2.23
N ASN A 204 -4.21 4.43 -1.43
CA ASN A 204 -4.28 4.47 0.03
C ASN A 204 -3.99 5.86 0.59
N GLN A 205 -2.91 6.49 0.10
CA GLN A 205 -2.45 7.79 0.58
C GLN A 205 -3.43 8.89 0.20
N VAL A 206 -3.86 8.95 -1.07
CA VAL A 206 -4.82 9.96 -1.53
C VAL A 206 -6.14 9.85 -0.76
N ALA A 207 -6.69 8.64 -0.64
CA ALA A 207 -7.95 8.42 0.05
C ALA A 207 -7.88 8.74 1.55
N ALA A 208 -6.85 8.25 2.26
CA ALA A 208 -6.70 8.51 3.69
C ALA A 208 -6.50 10.01 4.01
N ILE A 209 -5.80 10.74 3.15
CA ILE A 209 -5.55 12.17 3.36
C ILE A 209 -6.78 13.00 3.00
N ASN A 210 -7.52 12.64 1.96
CA ASN A 210 -8.83 13.24 1.66
C ASN A 210 -9.83 13.03 2.82
N ILE A 211 -9.88 11.84 3.41
CA ILE A 211 -10.66 11.59 4.64
C ILE A 211 -10.21 12.53 5.78
N LEU A 212 -8.91 12.67 6.00
CA LEU A 212 -8.36 13.52 7.08
C LEU A 212 -8.77 15.00 6.95
N VAL A 213 -8.80 15.53 5.72
CA VAL A 213 -9.18 16.93 5.45
C VAL A 213 -10.69 17.13 5.31
N GLY A 214 -11.48 16.05 5.40
CA GLY A 214 -12.94 16.09 5.32
C GLY A 214 -13.50 16.05 3.89
N ASP A 215 -12.67 15.73 2.90
CA ASP A 215 -13.08 15.54 1.50
C ASP A 215 -13.46 14.07 1.24
N ALA A 216 -14.67 13.68 1.65
CA ALA A 216 -15.14 12.31 1.48
C ALA A 216 -15.29 11.92 -0.01
N ASP A 217 -15.68 12.87 -0.87
CA ASP A 217 -15.91 12.60 -2.29
C ASP A 217 -14.59 12.45 -3.05
N GLY A 218 -13.58 13.26 -2.75
CA GLY A 218 -12.22 13.07 -3.25
C GLY A 218 -11.63 11.73 -2.80
N ALA A 219 -11.94 11.28 -1.58
CA ALA A 219 -11.51 9.96 -1.10
C ALA A 219 -12.19 8.80 -1.86
N ARG A 220 -13.52 8.86 -2.05
CA ARG A 220 -14.26 7.88 -2.86
C ARG A 220 -13.72 7.82 -4.29
N THR A 221 -13.52 8.99 -4.91
CA THR A 221 -13.04 9.10 -6.29
C THR A 221 -11.68 8.43 -6.46
N ALA A 222 -10.75 8.63 -5.52
CA ALA A 222 -9.44 7.99 -5.56
C ALA A 222 -9.53 6.46 -5.49
N LEU A 223 -10.37 5.92 -4.60
CA LEU A 223 -10.58 4.47 -4.47
C LEU A 223 -11.29 3.89 -5.69
N GLN A 224 -12.37 4.52 -6.16
CA GLN A 224 -13.09 4.11 -7.38
C GLN A 224 -12.14 4.07 -8.58
N THR A 225 -11.31 5.12 -8.76
CA THR A 225 -10.32 5.18 -9.83
C THR A 225 -9.37 3.99 -9.77
N TYR A 226 -8.85 3.64 -8.60
CA TYR A 226 -7.97 2.49 -8.44
C TYR A 226 -8.66 1.16 -8.76
N PHE A 227 -9.86 0.92 -8.20
CA PHE A 227 -10.59 -0.34 -8.40
C PHE A 227 -11.13 -0.53 -9.83
N GLN A 228 -11.39 0.56 -10.55
CA GLN A 228 -11.84 0.54 -11.94
C GLN A 228 -10.70 0.48 -12.96
N ASN A 229 -9.46 0.80 -12.56
CA ASN A 229 -8.29 0.79 -13.44
C ASN A 229 -7.26 -0.27 -13.00
N GLN A 230 -6.27 0.10 -12.18
CA GLN A 230 -5.10 -0.74 -11.84
C GLN A 230 -5.52 -2.11 -11.29
N PHE A 231 -6.49 -2.14 -10.36
CA PHE A 231 -6.97 -3.37 -9.74
C PHE A 231 -7.50 -4.39 -10.76
N LYS A 232 -8.06 -3.92 -11.90
CA LYS A 232 -8.63 -4.79 -12.93
C LYS A 232 -7.60 -5.75 -13.52
N ASP A 233 -6.33 -5.38 -13.54
CA ASP A 233 -5.25 -6.19 -14.10
C ASP A 233 -4.34 -6.82 -13.03
N GLN A 234 -4.43 -6.41 -11.77
CA GLN A 234 -3.48 -6.84 -10.73
C GLN A 234 -3.68 -8.27 -10.24
N ILE A 235 -4.87 -8.87 -10.44
CA ILE A 235 -5.19 -10.22 -9.93
C ILE A 235 -5.73 -11.09 -11.07
N ALA A 236 -5.02 -12.15 -11.41
CA ALA A 236 -5.43 -13.16 -12.38
C ALA A 236 -6.59 -14.03 -11.85
N ALA A 237 -7.22 -14.83 -12.72
CA ALA A 237 -8.33 -15.70 -12.34
C ALA A 237 -7.96 -16.67 -11.19
N SER A 238 -6.71 -17.13 -11.17
CA SER A 238 -6.16 -18.01 -10.12
C SER A 238 -5.99 -17.33 -8.76
N GLY A 239 -5.99 -15.99 -8.70
CA GLY A 239 -5.53 -15.21 -7.54
C GLY A 239 -4.06 -14.82 -7.60
N GLU A 240 -3.30 -15.29 -8.60
CA GLU A 240 -1.93 -14.81 -8.84
C GLU A 240 -1.93 -13.28 -9.07
N GLN A 241 -0.83 -12.64 -8.67
CA GLN A 241 -0.59 -11.21 -8.84
C GLN A 241 0.59 -10.99 -9.81
N PRO A 242 0.36 -10.96 -11.14
CA PRO A 242 1.43 -11.07 -12.14
C PRO A 242 2.55 -10.03 -12.02
N PHE A 243 2.20 -8.76 -11.77
CA PHE A 243 3.18 -7.69 -11.60
C PHE A 243 4.07 -7.86 -10.36
N GLU A 244 3.63 -8.63 -9.36
CA GLU A 244 4.40 -8.95 -8.16
C GLU A 244 5.14 -10.29 -8.31
N ALA A 245 4.54 -11.24 -9.03
CA ALA A 245 5.06 -12.59 -9.24
C ALA A 245 6.36 -12.62 -10.06
N VAL A 246 6.53 -11.68 -10.99
CA VAL A 246 7.74 -11.57 -11.83
C VAL A 246 8.96 -11.02 -11.07
N ARG A 247 8.77 -10.53 -9.83
CA ARG A 247 9.84 -9.93 -9.02
C ARG A 247 10.77 -10.97 -8.42
N THR A 248 11.96 -10.54 -8.01
CA THR A 248 12.96 -11.42 -7.35
C THR A 248 12.58 -11.87 -5.94
N ARG A 249 11.56 -11.25 -5.33
CA ARG A 249 11.00 -11.55 -4.00
C ARG A 249 9.48 -11.68 -4.07
N PRO A 250 8.95 -12.62 -4.87
CA PRO A 250 7.57 -12.57 -5.29
C PRO A 250 6.58 -12.91 -4.17
N TYR A 251 6.97 -13.69 -3.14
CA TYR A 251 6.10 -13.92 -1.98
C TYR A 251 5.91 -12.62 -1.17
N HIS A 252 7.00 -11.88 -0.93
CA HIS A 252 6.95 -10.60 -0.25
C HIS A 252 6.10 -9.58 -1.02
N TYR A 253 6.30 -9.43 -2.32
CA TYR A 253 5.56 -8.43 -3.11
C TYR A 253 4.05 -8.76 -3.21
N ARG A 254 3.67 -10.05 -3.26
CA ARG A 254 2.26 -10.46 -3.17
C ARG A 254 1.63 -10.05 -1.84
N CYS A 255 2.31 -10.28 -0.72
CA CYS A 255 1.84 -9.83 0.60
C CYS A 255 1.76 -8.30 0.67
N PHE A 256 2.80 -7.62 0.15
CA PHE A 256 2.87 -6.17 0.18
C PHE A 256 1.78 -5.48 -0.65
N ASN A 257 1.40 -6.05 -1.80
CA ASN A 257 0.27 -5.55 -2.58
C ASN A 257 -1.08 -5.90 -1.93
N LEU A 258 -1.22 -7.08 -1.30
CA LEU A 258 -2.38 -7.44 -0.48
C LEU A 258 -2.59 -6.42 0.66
N GLU A 259 -1.53 -6.00 1.36
CA GLU A 259 -1.59 -4.94 2.36
C GLU A 259 -2.25 -3.68 1.80
N ALA A 260 -1.85 -3.28 0.58
CA ALA A 260 -2.38 -2.09 -0.05
C ALA A 260 -3.84 -2.23 -0.45
N MET A 261 -4.21 -3.35 -1.09
CA MET A 261 -5.59 -3.65 -1.49
C MET A 261 -6.55 -3.71 -0.30
N ILE A 262 -6.15 -4.41 0.76
CA ILE A 262 -6.91 -4.51 2.02
C ILE A 262 -7.11 -3.13 2.63
N THR A 263 -6.07 -2.30 2.66
CA THR A 263 -6.16 -0.93 3.17
C THR A 263 -7.14 -0.09 2.35
N ASN A 264 -7.08 -0.15 1.02
CA ASN A 264 -8.01 0.56 0.14
C ASN A 264 -9.47 0.13 0.39
N ALA A 265 -9.72 -1.18 0.53
CA ALA A 265 -11.05 -1.70 0.81
C ALA A 265 -11.58 -1.28 2.20
N LYS A 266 -10.70 -1.22 3.22
CA LYS A 266 -11.03 -0.66 4.55
C LYS A 266 -11.41 0.80 4.50
N LEU A 267 -10.69 1.61 3.72
CA LEU A 267 -11.03 3.02 3.53
C LEU A 267 -12.38 3.17 2.81
N GLY A 268 -12.69 2.28 1.85
CA GLY A 268 -14.00 2.16 1.24
C GLY A 268 -15.11 1.86 2.24
N ASP A 269 -14.91 0.85 3.08
CA ASP A 269 -15.86 0.46 4.14
C ASP A 269 -16.18 1.63 5.07
N TYR A 270 -15.15 2.36 5.53
CA TYR A 270 -15.31 3.57 6.33
C TYR A 270 -16.17 4.64 5.64
N LEU A 271 -16.03 4.77 4.32
CA LEU A 271 -16.82 5.68 3.50
C LEU A 271 -18.21 5.12 3.18
N GLY A 272 -18.49 3.84 3.44
CA GLY A 272 -19.75 3.19 3.09
C GLY A 272 -19.81 2.64 1.65
N VAL A 273 -18.65 2.35 1.05
CA VAL A 273 -18.53 1.80 -0.32
C VAL A 273 -17.91 0.40 -0.24
N ASP A 274 -18.55 -0.60 -0.86
CA ASP A 274 -18.04 -1.98 -0.85
C ASP A 274 -16.99 -2.20 -1.95
N PHE A 275 -15.71 -2.09 -1.60
CA PHE A 275 -14.63 -2.52 -2.49
C PHE A 275 -14.10 -3.93 -2.18
N TRP A 276 -14.61 -4.61 -1.16
CA TRP A 276 -14.23 -5.99 -0.88
C TRP A 276 -14.77 -6.93 -1.96
N THR A 277 -15.97 -6.66 -2.46
CA THR A 277 -16.58 -7.44 -3.54
C THR A 277 -16.13 -7.03 -4.94
N ALA A 278 -15.26 -6.01 -5.06
CA ALA A 278 -14.70 -5.58 -6.34
C ALA A 278 -13.95 -6.72 -7.03
N ARG A 279 -14.12 -6.81 -8.36
CA ARG A 279 -13.54 -7.88 -9.17
C ARG A 279 -12.55 -7.35 -10.20
N SER A 280 -11.43 -8.06 -10.32
CA SER A 280 -10.52 -7.89 -11.45
C SER A 280 -11.23 -8.19 -12.77
N LYS A 281 -10.61 -7.90 -13.91
CA LYS A 281 -11.17 -8.30 -15.22
C LYS A 281 -11.33 -9.81 -15.36
N TYR A 282 -10.61 -10.57 -14.52
CA TYR A 282 -10.63 -12.03 -14.46
C TYR A 282 -11.60 -12.60 -13.40
N GLY A 283 -12.42 -11.76 -12.78
CA GLY A 283 -13.41 -12.18 -11.79
C GLY A 283 -12.86 -12.42 -10.37
N ALA A 284 -11.54 -12.28 -10.17
CA ALA A 284 -10.88 -12.50 -8.89
C ALA A 284 -11.06 -11.31 -7.93
N THR A 285 -11.09 -11.60 -6.64
CA THR A 285 -11.21 -10.61 -5.56
C THR A 285 -9.93 -10.57 -4.71
N ILE A 286 -9.90 -9.67 -3.71
CA ILE A 286 -8.85 -9.65 -2.68
C ILE A 286 -8.76 -11.01 -1.96
N GLN A 287 -9.90 -11.67 -1.70
CA GLN A 287 -9.93 -13.00 -1.10
C GLN A 287 -9.27 -14.05 -2.00
N THR A 288 -9.53 -14.03 -3.31
CA THR A 288 -8.88 -14.92 -4.28
C THR A 288 -7.35 -14.76 -4.23
N ALA A 289 -6.85 -13.52 -4.20
CA ALA A 289 -5.42 -13.25 -4.14
C ALA A 289 -4.75 -13.71 -2.83
N LEU A 290 -5.44 -13.56 -1.69
CA LEU A 290 -4.96 -14.10 -0.43
C LEU A 290 -4.91 -15.62 -0.47
N ASP A 291 -6.00 -16.27 -0.87
CA ASP A 291 -6.12 -17.73 -0.91
C ASP A 291 -5.00 -18.35 -1.76
N TYR A 292 -4.72 -17.74 -2.93
CA TYR A 292 -3.58 -18.11 -3.78
C TYR A 292 -2.25 -17.97 -3.02
N THR A 293 -1.99 -16.81 -2.41
CA THR A 293 -0.73 -16.54 -1.70
C THR A 293 -0.52 -17.48 -0.49
N MET A 294 -1.59 -17.87 0.21
CA MET A 294 -1.55 -18.83 1.32
C MET A 294 -1.14 -20.24 0.87
N ALA A 295 -1.49 -20.63 -0.36
CA ALA A 295 -1.16 -21.95 -0.91
C ALA A 295 0.31 -22.06 -1.35
N LEU A 296 1.00 -20.92 -1.56
CA LEU A 296 2.39 -20.91 -2.00
C LEU A 296 3.38 -21.24 -0.89
N ASN A 297 4.49 -21.87 -1.27
CA ASN A 297 5.67 -21.99 -0.41
C ASN A 297 6.51 -20.70 -0.49
N PRO A 298 6.76 -19.99 0.63
CA PRO A 298 7.56 -18.76 0.64
C PRO A 298 9.05 -18.99 0.34
N GLY A 299 9.52 -20.24 0.36
CA GLY A 299 10.92 -20.59 0.11
C GLY A 299 11.84 -19.98 1.16
N LYS A 300 12.65 -18.99 0.74
CA LYS A 300 13.57 -18.25 1.64
C LYS A 300 12.98 -16.94 2.16
N GLU A 301 11.78 -16.58 1.72
CA GLU A 301 11.08 -15.37 2.14
C GLU A 301 10.35 -15.57 3.47
N SER A 302 9.94 -14.46 4.09
CA SER A 302 9.25 -14.46 5.38
C SER A 302 7.78 -14.82 5.19
N ILE A 303 7.34 -15.92 5.82
CA ILE A 303 5.92 -16.27 5.89
C ILE A 303 5.12 -15.30 6.78
N VAL A 304 5.78 -14.58 7.69
CA VAL A 304 5.12 -13.67 8.65
C VAL A 304 4.40 -12.53 7.95
N ASP A 305 4.86 -12.16 6.75
CA ASP A 305 4.31 -11.05 5.96
C ASP A 305 2.82 -11.27 5.64
N ILE A 306 2.35 -12.53 5.54
CA ILE A 306 0.96 -12.82 5.17
C ILE A 306 -0.02 -12.79 6.37
N PHE A 307 0.46 -12.95 7.60
CA PHE A 307 -0.43 -13.21 8.75
C PHE A 307 -1.48 -12.13 9.01
N PRO A 308 -1.15 -10.82 8.99
CA PRO A 308 -2.16 -9.77 9.14
C PRO A 308 -3.21 -9.80 8.03
N HIS A 309 -2.83 -10.21 6.82
CA HIS A 309 -3.74 -10.26 5.67
C HIS A 309 -4.72 -11.42 5.78
N VAL A 310 -4.26 -12.56 6.30
CA VAL A 310 -5.13 -13.70 6.60
C VAL A 310 -6.19 -13.32 7.62
N GLU A 311 -5.80 -12.65 8.70
CA GLU A 311 -6.75 -12.20 9.72
C GLU A 311 -7.75 -11.18 9.16
N ALA A 312 -7.27 -10.18 8.42
CA ALA A 312 -8.14 -9.16 7.82
C ALA A 312 -9.18 -9.77 6.86
N VAL A 313 -8.79 -10.72 6.00
CA VAL A 313 -9.72 -11.40 5.10
C VAL A 313 -10.67 -12.32 5.86
N ALA A 314 -10.19 -13.05 6.87
CA ALA A 314 -11.06 -13.88 7.71
C ALA A 314 -12.15 -13.04 8.41
N ALA A 315 -11.79 -11.84 8.90
CA ALA A 315 -12.74 -10.95 9.55
C ALA A 315 -13.81 -10.40 8.58
N VAL A 316 -13.43 -10.14 7.32
CA VAL A 316 -14.30 -9.54 6.30
C VAL A 316 -15.18 -10.56 5.58
N TYR A 317 -14.60 -11.69 5.17
CA TYR A 317 -15.24 -12.72 4.34
C TYR A 317 -15.75 -13.91 5.16
N GLY A 318 -15.35 -14.01 6.42
CA GLY A 318 -15.65 -15.15 7.30
C GLY A 318 -14.71 -16.33 7.07
N ASP A 319 -14.78 -17.32 7.97
CA ASP A 319 -13.99 -18.55 7.91
C ASP A 319 -14.86 -19.80 8.10
N PRO A 320 -15.83 -20.06 7.20
CA PRO A 320 -16.81 -21.14 7.39
C PRO A 320 -16.21 -22.54 7.41
N THR A 321 -15.07 -22.74 6.76
CA THR A 321 -14.35 -24.02 6.72
C THR A 321 -13.20 -24.10 7.73
N GLY A 322 -12.95 -23.03 8.50
CA GLY A 322 -11.82 -22.94 9.43
C GLY A 322 -10.45 -22.87 8.75
N LYS A 323 -10.36 -22.54 7.45
CA LYS A 323 -9.11 -22.58 6.67
C LYS A 323 -8.14 -21.48 7.11
N TYR A 324 -8.65 -20.29 7.41
CA TYR A 324 -7.81 -19.15 7.82
C TYR A 324 -7.29 -19.35 9.24
N ALA A 325 -8.17 -19.72 10.17
CA ALA A 325 -7.80 -20.05 11.54
C ALA A 325 -6.81 -21.22 11.62
N ALA A 326 -7.00 -22.26 10.79
CA ALA A 326 -6.08 -23.39 10.73
C ALA A 326 -4.69 -22.97 10.20
N PHE A 327 -4.64 -22.14 9.15
CA PHE A 327 -3.39 -21.62 8.62
C PHE A 327 -2.63 -20.79 9.65
N LEU A 328 -3.30 -19.84 10.31
CA LEU A 328 -2.68 -19.01 11.35
C LEU A 328 -2.24 -19.84 12.54
N THR A 329 -3.07 -20.75 13.04
CA THR A 329 -2.72 -21.62 14.18
C THR A 329 -1.51 -22.49 13.88
N LYS A 330 -1.40 -23.03 12.66
CA LYS A 330 -0.26 -23.86 12.23
C LYS A 330 1.04 -23.08 12.21
N ASN A 331 1.03 -21.86 11.68
CA ASN A 331 2.25 -21.08 11.43
C ASN A 331 2.62 -20.15 12.59
N PHE A 332 1.63 -19.74 13.39
CA PHE A 332 1.80 -18.90 14.56
C PHE A 332 0.70 -19.17 15.61
N PRO A 333 0.87 -20.17 16.49
CA PRO A 333 -0.14 -20.57 17.47
C PRO A 333 -0.63 -19.45 18.41
N ALA A 334 0.16 -18.37 18.56
CA ALA A 334 -0.19 -17.21 19.37
C ALA A 334 -0.73 -16.02 18.55
N TYR A 335 -1.22 -16.23 17.32
CA TYR A 335 -1.69 -15.16 16.44
C TYR A 335 -2.76 -14.25 17.08
N ALA A 336 -3.65 -14.81 17.93
CA ALA A 336 -4.68 -14.05 18.64
C ALA A 336 -4.12 -13.06 19.69
N SER A 337 -2.83 -13.14 20.01
CA SER A 337 -2.11 -12.17 20.86
C SER A 337 -1.37 -11.10 20.07
N ALA A 338 -1.33 -11.22 18.73
CA ALA A 338 -0.67 -10.27 17.88
C ALA A 338 -1.46 -8.96 17.81
N THR A 339 -0.75 -7.85 17.55
CA THR A 339 -1.39 -6.54 17.42
C THR A 339 -2.41 -6.51 16.27
N TYR A 340 -2.14 -7.20 15.16
CA TYR A 340 -3.06 -7.26 14.02
C TYR A 340 -4.40 -7.91 14.31
N TYR A 341 -4.41 -8.93 15.16
CA TYR A 341 -5.65 -9.56 15.58
C TYR A 341 -6.63 -8.52 16.14
N PHE A 342 -6.17 -7.64 17.03
CA PHE A 342 -7.04 -6.67 17.70
C PHE A 342 -7.67 -5.62 16.78
N TYR A 343 -7.03 -5.25 15.66
CA TYR A 343 -7.60 -4.29 14.71
C TYR A 343 -8.22 -4.92 13.46
N ASP A 344 -8.19 -6.26 13.37
CA ASP A 344 -8.86 -7.06 12.35
C ASP A 344 -9.99 -7.86 12.98
N GLN A 345 -11.04 -7.17 13.43
CA GLN A 345 -12.21 -7.79 14.04
C GLN A 345 -13.45 -7.57 13.16
N PRO A 346 -14.34 -8.58 13.01
CA PRO A 346 -15.53 -8.47 12.14
C PRO A 346 -16.41 -7.25 12.45
N GLU A 347 -16.49 -6.85 13.70
CA GLU A 347 -17.28 -5.71 14.18
C GLU A 347 -16.74 -4.34 13.72
N ALA A 348 -15.53 -4.28 13.18
CA ALA A 348 -14.93 -3.06 12.67
C ALA A 348 -15.45 -2.67 11.27
N PHE A 349 -16.16 -3.55 10.58
CA PHE A 349 -16.61 -3.36 9.20
C PHE A 349 -18.11 -3.05 9.12
N ASN A 350 -18.47 -2.08 8.30
CA ASN A 350 -19.85 -1.61 8.09
C ASN A 350 -20.45 -2.11 6.78
N VAL A 351 -19.59 -2.33 5.78
CA VAL A 351 -19.91 -2.63 4.40
C VAL A 351 -18.92 -3.70 3.92
N SER A 352 -19.21 -4.94 4.29
CA SER A 352 -18.39 -6.12 4.02
C SER A 352 -19.26 -7.35 3.76
N PRO A 353 -18.78 -8.36 3.01
CA PRO A 353 -19.50 -9.60 2.75
C PRO A 353 -20.21 -10.22 3.97
N THR A 354 -19.60 -10.19 5.16
CA THR A 354 -20.21 -10.70 6.40
C THR A 354 -21.21 -9.72 7.04
N SER A 355 -21.04 -8.40 6.89
CA SER A 355 -21.90 -7.36 7.47
C SER A 355 -23.11 -6.98 6.61
N SER A 356 -23.08 -7.17 5.28
CA SER A 356 -24.21 -6.94 4.37
C SER A 356 -25.44 -7.82 4.70
N SER A 357 -25.27 -8.84 5.52
CA SER A 357 -26.35 -9.68 6.06
C SER A 357 -27.12 -9.06 7.25
N LYS A 358 -26.67 -7.92 7.81
CA LYS A 358 -27.12 -7.40 9.12
C LYS A 358 -27.79 -6.03 9.16
N GLY A 359 -28.04 -5.32 8.06
CA GLY A 359 -28.83 -4.08 8.16
C GLY A 359 -29.05 -3.29 6.87
N GLY A 360 -30.26 -2.77 6.69
CA GLY A 360 -30.71 -1.99 5.54
C GLY A 360 -30.16 -0.57 5.45
N LYS A 361 -28.84 -0.38 5.54
CA LYS A 361 -28.18 0.84 5.07
C LYS A 361 -27.95 0.73 3.57
N GLU A 362 -28.22 1.81 2.85
CA GLU A 362 -27.92 1.92 1.42
C GLU A 362 -26.40 1.84 1.22
N VAL A 363 -25.94 0.75 0.60
CA VAL A 363 -24.54 0.52 0.27
C VAL A 363 -24.28 1.14 -1.09
N LEU A 364 -23.29 2.03 -1.18
CA LEU A 364 -22.89 2.61 -2.46
C LEU A 364 -22.16 1.55 -3.28
N ASP A 365 -22.62 1.33 -4.52
CA ASP A 365 -21.99 0.40 -5.45
C ASP A 365 -20.64 0.96 -5.93
N ALA A 366 -19.58 0.17 -5.78
CA ALA A 366 -18.24 0.49 -6.26
C ALA A 366 -18.14 0.68 -7.79
N THR A 367 -19.14 0.20 -8.53
CA THR A 367 -19.18 0.23 -10.01
C THR A 367 -19.96 1.41 -10.59
N GLU A 368 -20.78 2.12 -9.80
CA GLU A 368 -21.48 3.30 -10.30
C GLU A 368 -20.62 4.57 -10.20
N PRO A 369 -20.46 5.33 -11.31
CA PRO A 369 -19.83 6.64 -11.24
C PRO A 369 -20.70 7.57 -10.40
N HIS A 370 -20.14 8.12 -9.32
CA HIS A 370 -20.82 9.13 -8.51
C HIS A 370 -21.15 10.35 -9.40
N GLN A 371 -22.42 10.45 -9.84
CA GLN A 371 -22.96 11.71 -10.33
C GLN A 371 -23.05 12.64 -9.12
N LEU A 372 -22.50 13.85 -9.25
CA LEU A 372 -22.76 14.95 -8.32
C LEU A 372 -24.27 15.05 -8.15
N LEU A 373 -24.78 14.83 -6.94
CA LEU A 373 -26.21 14.87 -6.64
C LEU A 373 -26.74 16.29 -6.92
N GLU A 374 -27.32 16.50 -8.10
CA GLU A 374 -28.33 17.53 -8.29
C GLU A 374 -29.67 17.00 -7.77
N GLU A 375 -30.36 17.81 -6.97
CA GLU A 375 -31.62 17.46 -6.31
C GLU A 375 -32.75 17.18 -7.32
N GLY A 376 -33.36 15.99 -7.21
CA GLY A 376 -34.78 15.79 -7.52
C GLY A 376 -35.12 14.95 -8.75
N GLY A 377 -35.68 13.75 -8.51
CA GLY A 377 -36.46 13.01 -9.51
C GLY A 377 -36.65 11.52 -9.17
N HIS A 378 -37.90 11.09 -8.98
CA HIS A 378 -38.30 9.70 -8.72
C HIS A 378 -38.01 8.73 -9.89
N PRO A 379 -37.88 7.40 -9.62
CA PRO A 379 -37.32 6.45 -10.56
C PRO A 379 -38.36 5.85 -11.52
N VAL A 380 -37.89 5.39 -12.68
CA VAL A 380 -38.61 4.45 -13.55
C VAL A 380 -37.81 3.15 -13.56
N ALA A 381 -38.49 2.05 -13.23
CA ALA A 381 -37.94 0.70 -13.15
C ALA A 381 -37.78 0.09 -14.53
N ASP A 382 -36.71 -0.68 -14.73
CA ASP A 382 -36.68 -1.79 -15.70
C ASP A 382 -35.97 -2.99 -15.07
N GLU A 383 -36.68 -4.12 -15.08
CA GLU A 383 -36.23 -5.44 -14.60
C GLU A 383 -35.14 -6.02 -15.52
N VAL A 384 -34.03 -6.46 -14.92
CA VAL A 384 -33.15 -7.47 -15.54
C VAL A 384 -33.04 -8.65 -14.59
N THR A 385 -33.74 -9.72 -14.91
CA THR A 385 -33.62 -11.03 -14.28
C THR A 385 -32.33 -11.72 -14.71
N THR A 386 -31.42 -11.99 -13.76
CA THR A 386 -30.38 -13.01 -13.93
C THR A 386 -30.36 -13.94 -12.73
N THR A 387 -30.95 -15.12 -12.89
CA THR A 387 -30.82 -16.24 -11.94
C THR A 387 -29.49 -16.95 -12.17
N ALA A 388 -28.50 -16.72 -11.31
CA ALA A 388 -27.32 -17.58 -11.19
C ALA A 388 -27.32 -18.22 -9.80
N LYS A 389 -27.42 -19.55 -9.78
CA LYS A 389 -27.43 -20.38 -8.57
C LYS A 389 -25.98 -20.53 -8.06
N PRO A 390 -25.71 -20.55 -6.74
CA PRO A 390 -24.35 -20.69 -6.23
C PRO A 390 -23.78 -22.09 -6.55
N PRO A 391 -22.48 -22.23 -6.85
CA PRO A 391 -21.86 -23.54 -6.93
C PRO A 391 -21.79 -24.14 -5.53
N GLN A 392 -22.27 -25.37 -5.39
CA GLN A 392 -22.07 -26.18 -4.19
C GLN A 392 -20.61 -26.62 -4.14
N GLY A 393 -19.91 -26.26 -3.06
CA GLY A 393 -18.54 -26.69 -2.80
C GLY A 393 -18.48 -28.19 -2.50
N GLY A 394 -17.79 -28.93 -3.37
CA GLY A 394 -17.26 -30.25 -3.09
C GLY A 394 -15.79 -30.12 -2.72
N SER A 395 -15.42 -30.66 -1.57
CA SER A 395 -14.05 -30.76 -1.08
C SER A 395 -13.39 -32.00 -1.67
N ASP A 396 -12.52 -31.85 -2.66
CA ASP A 396 -11.55 -32.86 -3.12
C ASP A 396 -10.53 -32.17 -4.06
N ASP A 397 -9.71 -31.25 -3.55
CA ASP A 397 -8.60 -30.67 -4.33
C ASP A 397 -7.30 -31.42 -4.02
N ASP A 398 -6.89 -32.25 -4.97
CA ASP A 398 -5.55 -32.81 -5.09
C ASP A 398 -4.58 -31.67 -5.44
N PRO A 399 -3.45 -31.45 -4.72
CA PRO A 399 -2.53 -30.35 -5.00
C PRO A 399 -1.85 -30.37 -6.38
N ASP A 400 -2.09 -31.40 -7.20
CA ASP A 400 -1.60 -31.54 -8.58
C ASP A 400 -2.68 -31.27 -9.66
N ASP A 401 -3.90 -30.84 -9.30
CA ASP A 401 -4.92 -30.54 -10.31
C ASP A 401 -4.56 -29.25 -11.09
N PRO A 402 -4.58 -29.24 -12.44
CA PRO A 402 -4.20 -28.07 -13.22
C PRO A 402 -5.10 -26.89 -12.86
N LEU A 403 -4.50 -25.72 -12.63
CA LEU A 403 -5.26 -24.47 -12.47
C LEU A 403 -6.28 -24.38 -13.62
N PRO A 404 -7.58 -24.14 -13.33
CA PRO A 404 -8.60 -24.12 -14.36
C PRO A 404 -8.20 -23.14 -15.46
N ALA A 405 -8.20 -23.62 -16.70
CA ALA A 405 -7.78 -22.83 -17.85
C ALA A 405 -8.56 -21.51 -17.91
N PRO A 406 -7.90 -20.38 -18.22
CA PRO A 406 -8.60 -19.09 -18.27
C PRO A 406 -9.74 -19.16 -19.28
N THR A 407 -10.94 -18.77 -18.86
CA THR A 407 -12.14 -18.71 -19.73
C THR A 407 -12.23 -17.40 -20.51
N ILE A 408 -11.39 -16.43 -20.16
CA ILE A 408 -11.26 -15.13 -20.81
C ILE A 408 -10.09 -15.22 -21.80
N SER A 409 -10.13 -14.49 -22.92
CA SER A 409 -8.96 -14.42 -23.81
C SER A 409 -7.90 -13.49 -23.24
N PHE A 410 -6.63 -13.83 -23.41
CA PHE A 410 -5.54 -12.97 -22.96
C PHE A 410 -5.52 -11.65 -23.75
N ALA A 411 -5.44 -10.56 -23.01
CA ALA A 411 -5.12 -9.25 -23.53
C ALA A 411 -4.14 -8.58 -22.57
N CYS A 412 -3.12 -7.91 -23.12
CA CYS A 412 -2.15 -7.19 -22.33
C CYS A 412 -2.85 -6.24 -21.34
N PRO A 413 -2.35 -6.15 -20.10
CA PRO A 413 -2.85 -5.19 -19.13
C PRO A 413 -2.88 -3.75 -19.69
N ALA A 414 -3.82 -2.93 -19.20
CA ALA A 414 -3.98 -1.55 -19.65
C ALA A 414 -2.71 -0.71 -19.49
N ALA A 415 -1.83 -1.10 -18.57
CA ALA A 415 -0.52 -0.48 -18.35
C ALA A 415 0.39 -0.50 -19.61
N PHE A 416 0.19 -1.46 -20.51
CA PHE A 416 0.94 -1.58 -21.78
C PHE A 416 0.30 -0.79 -22.93
N ALA A 417 -0.78 -0.03 -22.70
CA ALA A 417 -1.48 0.70 -23.76
C ALA A 417 -0.60 1.72 -24.51
N THR A 418 0.45 2.22 -23.85
CA THR A 418 1.34 3.26 -24.40
C THR A 418 2.79 2.81 -24.54
N GLY A 419 3.12 1.53 -24.29
CA GLY A 419 4.49 1.05 -24.29
C GLY A 419 4.60 -0.47 -24.34
N THR A 420 5.75 -0.97 -24.81
CA THR A 420 6.03 -2.41 -24.89
C THR A 420 6.52 -3.00 -23.57
N GLU A 421 6.95 -2.14 -22.65
CA GLU A 421 7.41 -2.49 -21.32
C GLU A 421 6.84 -1.51 -20.29
N VAL A 422 6.68 -1.97 -19.05
CA VAL A 422 6.24 -1.14 -17.92
C VAL A 422 7.22 -1.25 -16.77
N GLN A 423 7.47 -0.13 -16.11
CA GLN A 423 8.38 -0.06 -14.98
C GLN A 423 7.72 -0.57 -13.70
N LEU A 424 8.31 -1.58 -13.07
CA LEU A 424 7.87 -2.10 -11.76
C LEU A 424 8.68 -1.53 -10.61
N ASP A 425 9.94 -1.17 -10.89
CA ASP A 425 10.89 -0.55 -9.99
C ASP A 425 11.94 0.18 -10.83
N ASP A 426 12.82 0.94 -10.20
CA ASP A 426 13.81 1.72 -10.94
C ASP A 426 14.74 0.80 -11.73
N GLY A 427 14.84 1.02 -13.05
CA GLY A 427 15.54 0.14 -13.99
C GLY A 427 15.05 -1.30 -14.08
N ILE A 428 13.89 -1.64 -13.48
CA ILE A 428 13.24 -2.94 -13.60
C ILE A 428 11.96 -2.80 -14.41
N TYR A 429 12.00 -3.37 -15.61
CA TYR A 429 10.91 -3.35 -16.57
C TYR A 429 10.43 -4.76 -16.83
N VAL A 430 9.15 -4.87 -17.21
CA VAL A 430 8.55 -6.12 -17.64
C VAL A 430 7.74 -5.87 -18.91
N THR A 431 7.74 -6.85 -19.79
CA THR A 431 6.92 -6.90 -21.01
C THR A 431 5.59 -7.62 -20.77
N CYS A 432 4.64 -7.43 -21.68
CA CYS A 432 3.37 -8.16 -21.61
C CYS A 432 3.56 -9.69 -21.71
N ASP A 433 4.49 -10.13 -22.55
CA ASP A 433 4.78 -11.55 -22.77
C ASP A 433 5.39 -12.21 -21.54
N GLU A 434 6.27 -11.51 -20.81
CA GLU A 434 6.81 -11.99 -19.54
C GLU A 434 5.73 -12.14 -18.45
N LEU A 435 4.65 -11.36 -18.50
CA LEU A 435 3.54 -11.46 -17.56
C LEU A 435 2.50 -12.52 -17.94
N LYS A 436 2.37 -12.83 -19.24
CA LYS A 436 1.33 -13.69 -19.80
C LYS A 436 1.21 -15.06 -19.09
N PRO A 437 2.31 -15.78 -18.76
CA PRO A 437 2.22 -17.05 -18.03
C PRO A 437 1.57 -16.92 -16.65
N PHE A 438 1.80 -15.81 -15.94
CA PHE A 438 1.24 -15.58 -14.61
C PHE A 438 -0.28 -15.31 -14.63
N TYR A 439 -0.84 -14.97 -15.79
CA TYR A 439 -2.28 -14.92 -16.00
C TYR A 439 -2.91 -16.29 -16.32
N GLY A 440 -2.11 -17.36 -16.34
CA GLY A 440 -2.56 -18.72 -16.64
C GLY A 440 -2.61 -19.04 -18.14
N TYR A 441 -2.02 -18.20 -19.00
CA TYR A 441 -1.93 -18.47 -20.43
C TYR A 441 -0.53 -18.99 -20.75
N VAL A 442 -0.45 -20.25 -21.13
CA VAL A 442 0.74 -20.88 -21.70
C VAL A 442 0.72 -20.72 -23.22
N GLU A 443 1.89 -20.55 -23.83
CA GLU A 443 2.00 -20.67 -25.28
C GLU A 443 1.77 -22.14 -25.65
N GLU A 444 0.87 -22.39 -26.60
CA GLU A 444 0.83 -23.71 -27.24
C GLU A 444 2.20 -23.90 -27.92
N GLU A 445 2.97 -24.88 -27.47
CA GLU A 445 4.16 -25.29 -28.22
C GLU A 445 3.68 -25.68 -29.63
N ASP A 446 4.16 -24.97 -30.66
CA ASP A 446 3.93 -25.33 -32.06
C ASP A 446 4.34 -26.80 -32.25
N SER A 447 3.33 -27.67 -32.30
CA SER A 447 3.45 -29.13 -32.43
C SER A 447 3.86 -29.57 -33.82
#